data_AF-A0A3M1S967-F1
#
_entry.id   AF-A0A3M1S967-F1
#
_cell.length_a   1.000
_cell.length_b   1.000
_cell.length_c   1.000
_cell.angle_alpha   90.00
_cell.angle_beta   90.00
_cell.angle_gamma   90.00
#
_symmetry.space_group_name_H-M   'P 1'
#
loop_
_entity.id
_entity.type
_entity.pdbx_description
1 polymer ?
#
loop_
_entity_poly.entity_id
_entity_poly.type
_entity_poly.pdbx_seq_one_letter_code
_entity_poly.pdbx_strand_id
1 'polypeptide(L)'
;MIGVFLGLLIYFLKKYEGTNASPVTMVVPVLAGLIIYHSMFLPKTKITVYDKSTGLFKTFNDIPLGIGVMAGIINKIETGLIDIFDTSSLYKDSAGGRGVEALMMLYAEASTLDPYVDQSLDEYIEDCVAFELGRPGSSMNFGKLRDGTEDFNTFFAKAQNPAVFTITYLGPGGSGTVNGDAVSCTEAWNRISGAITTGPGSAVEKRIRNACLSAGFFAESGNLSLQACKDMLSRHIAFIKDASISYGGGTYDLDSFTTKLYFTRRIDYFAREGQVAPLGNYNMGIQSVSSSVMLNQWIPYIKAVLTALVFSITPLLMIFLPTPLFGRVIALIFGFFLWLSFWSVSDAVVHNSMGTMMQNYFETFRNRIAAGGDIGYESLLTMTAPASKTLAVFGYVRAGAVSLATVMTSILVKFGSHTLARFAGGLTGSVASAGAEAGRKTL
;
A
#
# COMPACT_ATOMS: atom_id res chain seq x y z
N MET A 1 -14.97 -25.68 37.00
CA MET A 1 -15.09 -27.14 37.23
C MET A 1 -14.13 -27.96 36.37
N ILE A 2 -14.06 -27.74 35.05
CA ILE A 2 -13.17 -28.50 34.13
C ILE A 2 -11.68 -28.41 34.49
N GLY A 3 -11.15 -27.23 34.81
CA GLY A 3 -9.73 -27.06 35.15
C GLY A 3 -9.29 -27.81 36.42
N VAL A 4 -10.17 -27.89 37.42
CA VAL A 4 -9.92 -28.65 38.67
C VAL A 4 -9.93 -30.16 38.39
N PHE A 5 -10.85 -30.61 37.52
CA PHE A 5 -10.90 -32.01 37.07
C PHE A 5 -9.64 -32.41 36.29
N LEU A 6 -9.16 -31.56 35.37
CA LEU A 6 -7.91 -31.76 34.64
C LEU A 6 -6.69 -31.74 35.57
N GLY A 7 -6.67 -30.87 36.58
CA GLY A 7 -5.61 -30.83 37.58
C GLY A 7 -5.51 -32.14 38.38
N LEU A 8 -6.66 -32.70 38.78
CA LEU A 8 -6.73 -34.00 39.45
C LEU A 8 -6.30 -35.15 38.52
N LEU A 9 -6.69 -35.10 37.24
CA LEU A 9 -6.32 -36.12 36.25
C LEU A 9 -4.79 -36.12 35.99
N ILE A 10 -4.17 -34.95 35.89
CA ILE A 10 -2.70 -34.81 35.77
C ILE A 10 -1.99 -35.30 37.04
N TYR A 11 -2.57 -35.09 38.22
CA TYR A 11 -2.05 -35.65 39.47
C TYR A 11 -2.02 -37.19 39.44
N PHE A 12 -3.13 -37.82 39.02
CA PHE A 12 -3.19 -39.28 38.89
C PHE A 12 -2.18 -39.80 37.86
N LEU A 13 -2.01 -39.13 36.72
CA LEU A 13 -1.02 -39.50 35.71
C LEU A 13 0.42 -39.42 36.25
N LYS A 14 0.81 -38.33 36.92
CA LYS A 14 2.15 -38.19 37.52
C LYS A 14 2.42 -39.22 38.63
N LYS A 15 1.39 -39.61 39.37
CA LYS A 15 1.47 -40.66 40.38
C LYS A 15 1.69 -42.04 39.74
N TYR A 16 1.10 -42.30 38.56
CA TYR A 16 1.35 -43.50 37.76
C TYR A 16 2.76 -43.53 37.15
N GLU A 17 3.33 -42.37 36.80
CA GLU A 17 4.71 -42.23 36.31
C GLU A 17 5.79 -42.33 37.41
N GLY A 18 5.42 -42.68 38.64
CA GLY A 18 6.37 -42.90 39.74
C GLY A 18 7.02 -41.62 40.28
N THR A 19 6.53 -40.44 39.88
CA THR A 19 7.03 -39.17 40.42
C THR A 19 6.35 -38.91 41.77
N ASN A 20 7.14 -38.70 42.83
CA ASN A 20 6.64 -38.36 44.17
C ASN A 20 6.02 -36.94 44.19
N ALA A 21 4.84 -36.80 43.60
CA ALA A 21 4.04 -35.59 43.70
C ALA A 21 3.20 -35.64 44.99
N SER A 22 3.61 -34.87 46.00
CA SER A 22 2.79 -34.63 47.20
C SER A 22 1.49 -33.91 46.80
N PRO A 23 0.31 -34.32 47.31
CA PRO A 23 -0.95 -33.59 47.09
C PRO A 23 -0.86 -32.13 47.55
N VAL A 24 -0.10 -31.88 48.63
CA VAL A 24 0.05 -30.56 49.26
C VAL A 24 0.85 -29.60 48.39
N THR A 25 1.87 -30.09 47.66
CA THR A 25 2.66 -29.25 46.75
C THR A 25 1.89 -28.86 45.48
N MET A 26 0.75 -29.51 45.18
CA MET A 26 -0.16 -29.10 44.11
C MET A 26 -1.23 -28.10 44.52
N VAL A 27 -1.53 -27.95 45.82
CA VAL A 27 -2.59 -27.04 46.30
C VAL A 27 -2.26 -25.58 45.98
N VAL A 28 -1.01 -25.16 46.22
CA VAL A 28 -0.56 -23.78 45.98
C VAL A 28 -0.70 -23.38 44.50
N PRO A 29 -0.16 -24.12 43.51
CA PRO A 29 -0.31 -23.75 42.09
C PRO A 29 -1.75 -23.83 41.58
N VAL A 30 -2.57 -24.76 42.09
CA VAL A 30 -3.99 -24.88 41.71
C VAL A 30 -4.80 -23.68 42.23
N LEU A 31 -4.58 -23.28 43.48
CA LEU A 31 -5.23 -22.10 44.07
C LEU A 31 -4.80 -20.80 43.38
N ALA A 32 -3.51 -20.64 43.12
CA ALA A 32 -2.99 -19.49 42.37
C ALA A 32 -3.62 -19.41 40.97
N GLY A 33 -3.69 -20.54 40.25
CA GLY A 33 -4.33 -20.62 38.93
C GLY A 33 -5.84 -20.31 38.97
N LEU A 34 -6.55 -20.74 40.01
CA LEU A 34 -7.97 -20.43 40.22
C LEU A 34 -8.20 -18.94 40.48
N ILE A 35 -7.37 -18.31 41.31
CA ILE A 35 -7.46 -16.87 41.62
C ILE A 35 -7.23 -16.05 40.35
N ILE A 36 -6.19 -16.38 39.57
CA ILE A 36 -5.87 -15.69 38.30
C ILE A 36 -7.02 -15.87 37.29
N TYR A 37 -7.56 -17.08 37.17
CA TYR A 37 -8.67 -17.36 36.28
C TYR A 37 -9.94 -16.56 36.65
N HIS A 38 -10.30 -16.53 37.93
CA HIS A 38 -11.47 -15.75 38.40
C HIS A 38 -11.27 -14.25 38.21
N SER A 39 -10.09 -13.72 38.56
CA SER A 39 -9.84 -12.28 38.53
C SER A 39 -9.69 -11.72 37.11
N MET A 40 -9.13 -12.49 36.18
CA MET A 40 -8.89 -12.01 34.82
C MET A 40 -9.99 -12.40 33.82
N PHE A 41 -10.72 -13.50 34.01
CA PHE A 41 -11.56 -14.03 32.93
C PHE A 41 -13.07 -13.93 33.12
N LEU A 42 -13.54 -13.89 34.37
CA LEU A 42 -14.95 -13.64 34.67
C LEU A 42 -15.37 -12.20 34.41
N PRO A 43 -14.62 -11.17 34.84
CA PRO A 43 -14.99 -9.80 34.53
C PRO A 43 -14.88 -9.55 33.03
N LYS A 44 -15.90 -8.87 32.48
CA LYS A 44 -15.97 -8.48 31.08
C LYS A 44 -15.60 -7.02 30.91
N THR A 45 -14.99 -6.68 29.78
CA THR A 45 -14.61 -5.34 29.39
C THR A 45 -14.98 -5.07 27.93
N LYS A 46 -14.94 -3.79 27.55
CA LYS A 46 -15.17 -3.32 26.19
C LYS A 46 -13.85 -2.90 25.57
N ILE A 47 -13.63 -3.24 24.30
CA ILE A 47 -12.45 -2.80 23.54
C ILE A 47 -12.92 -2.03 22.31
N THR A 48 -12.41 -0.82 22.12
CA THR A 48 -12.62 -0.03 20.91
C THR A 48 -11.34 -0.03 20.10
N VAL A 49 -11.40 -0.54 18.88
CA VAL A 49 -10.31 -0.50 17.90
C VAL A 49 -10.50 0.76 17.07
N TYR A 50 -9.45 1.60 16.99
CA TYR A 50 -9.41 2.79 16.14
C TYR A 50 -8.28 2.66 15.13
N ASP A 51 -8.60 2.80 13.85
CA ASP A 51 -7.63 2.86 12.77
C ASP A 51 -7.33 4.32 12.44
N LYS A 52 -6.12 4.78 12.80
CA LYS A 52 -5.65 6.15 12.54
C LYS A 52 -5.54 6.47 11.04
N SER A 53 -5.32 5.47 10.19
CA SER A 53 -5.10 5.68 8.75
C SER A 53 -6.39 5.89 7.96
N THR A 54 -7.48 5.27 8.42
CA THR A 54 -8.81 5.35 7.77
C THR A 54 -9.82 6.18 8.56
N GLY A 55 -9.50 6.53 9.81
CA GLY A 55 -10.41 7.23 10.72
C GLY A 55 -11.56 6.36 11.25
N LEU A 56 -11.53 5.04 11.00
CA LEU A 56 -12.59 4.11 11.36
C LEU A 56 -12.43 3.61 12.80
N PHE A 57 -13.56 3.37 13.48
CA PHE A 57 -13.57 2.71 14.78
C PHE A 57 -14.64 1.64 14.88
N LYS A 58 -14.37 0.61 15.68
CA LYS A 58 -15.32 -0.45 16.01
C LYS A 58 -15.16 -0.86 17.47
N THR A 59 -16.29 -0.93 18.19
CA THR A 59 -16.32 -1.35 19.59
C THR A 59 -16.83 -2.78 19.70
N PHE A 60 -16.11 -3.58 20.48
CA PHE A 60 -16.46 -4.95 20.82
C PHE A 60 -16.80 -5.03 22.32
N ASN A 61 -17.95 -5.63 22.63
CA ASN A 61 -18.44 -5.85 23.98
C ASN A 61 -18.12 -7.28 24.46
N ASP A 62 -18.23 -7.52 25.77
CA ASP A 62 -18.17 -8.85 26.41
C ASP A 62 -16.83 -9.61 26.30
N ILE A 63 -15.73 -8.87 26.14
CA ILE A 63 -14.39 -9.45 26.09
C ILE A 63 -13.89 -9.72 27.52
N PRO A 64 -13.33 -10.91 27.83
CA PRO A 64 -12.70 -11.17 29.13
C PRO A 64 -11.64 -10.11 29.48
N LEU A 65 -11.66 -9.61 30.72
CA LEU A 65 -10.80 -8.53 31.19
C LEU A 65 -9.31 -8.81 30.91
N GLY A 66 -8.86 -10.04 31.12
CA GLY A 66 -7.47 -10.46 30.91
C GLY A 66 -7.02 -10.26 29.47
N ILE A 67 -7.89 -10.56 28.50
CA ILE A 67 -7.62 -10.29 27.08
C ILE A 67 -7.55 -8.78 26.85
N GLY A 68 -8.48 -8.01 27.41
CA GLY A 68 -8.49 -6.55 27.27
C GLY A 68 -7.28 -5.85 27.89
N VAL A 69 -6.83 -6.30 29.06
CA VAL A 69 -5.62 -5.79 29.73
C VAL A 69 -4.38 -6.12 28.91
N MET A 70 -4.25 -7.36 28.43
CA MET A 70 -3.12 -7.75 27.59
C MET A 70 -3.10 -6.96 26.27
N ALA A 71 -4.25 -6.84 25.59
CA ALA A 71 -4.37 -6.03 24.38
C ALA A 71 -4.03 -4.55 24.63
N GLY A 72 -4.45 -3.99 25.77
CA GLY A 72 -4.13 -2.62 26.16
C GLY A 72 -2.65 -2.39 26.45
N ILE A 73 -1.99 -3.32 27.17
CA ILE A 73 -0.55 -3.28 27.43
C ILE A 73 0.22 -3.34 26.11
N ILE A 74 -0.14 -4.28 25.24
CA ILE A 74 0.49 -4.44 23.92
C ILE A 74 0.31 -3.17 23.11
N ASN A 75 -0.90 -2.61 23.03
CA ASN A 75 -1.14 -1.38 22.29
C ASN A 75 -0.32 -0.20 22.82
N LYS A 76 -0.15 -0.09 24.14
CA LYS A 76 0.72 0.95 24.75
C LYS A 76 2.19 0.73 24.43
N ILE A 77 2.67 -0.50 24.50
CA ILE A 77 4.06 -0.85 24.14
C ILE A 77 4.30 -0.59 22.66
N GLU A 78 3.41 -1.04 21.79
CA GLU A 78 3.50 -0.84 20.35
C GLU A 78 3.45 0.65 20.00
N THR A 79 2.44 1.40 20.46
CA THR A 79 2.36 2.83 20.16
C THR A 79 3.56 3.59 20.72
N GLY A 80 3.98 3.29 21.96
CA GLY A 80 5.11 3.96 22.59
C GLY A 80 6.46 3.66 21.92
N LEU A 81 6.67 2.44 21.43
CA LEU A 81 7.89 2.08 20.68
C LEU A 81 7.86 2.62 19.25
N ILE A 82 6.70 2.59 18.58
CA ILE A 82 6.52 3.11 17.23
C ILE A 82 6.77 4.63 17.20
N ASP A 83 6.22 5.37 18.17
CA ASP A 83 6.38 6.82 18.28
C ASP A 83 7.88 7.25 18.41
N ILE A 84 8.78 6.38 18.89
CA ILE A 84 10.23 6.66 18.98
C ILE A 84 10.91 6.62 17.61
N PHE A 85 10.50 5.71 16.73
CA PHE A 85 11.08 5.55 15.40
C PHE A 85 10.45 6.48 14.36
N ASP A 86 9.38 7.19 14.72
CA ASP A 86 8.54 8.00 13.85
C ASP A 86 9.18 9.38 13.55
N THR A 87 10.25 9.40 12.76
CA THR A 87 10.99 10.63 12.40
C THR A 87 10.78 11.11 10.95
N SER A 88 10.21 10.29 10.06
CA SER A 88 9.96 10.66 8.66
C SER A 88 8.48 10.97 8.40
N SER A 89 8.18 12.25 8.15
CA SER A 89 6.81 12.81 8.11
C SER A 89 5.94 12.35 6.94
N LEU A 90 6.52 11.92 5.82
CA LEU A 90 5.75 11.58 4.61
C LEU A 90 5.14 10.17 4.65
N TYR A 91 5.79 9.24 5.37
CA TYR A 91 5.42 7.82 5.41
C TYR A 91 4.73 7.40 6.72
N LYS A 92 4.64 8.33 7.67
CA LYS A 92 3.89 8.20 8.93
C LYS A 92 2.41 7.83 8.71
N ASP A 93 1.79 8.43 7.71
CA ASP A 93 0.37 8.21 7.39
C ASP A 93 0.15 7.12 6.32
N SER A 94 1.23 6.48 5.85
CA SER A 94 1.20 5.50 4.76
C SER A 94 1.49 4.09 5.23
N ALA A 95 0.71 3.57 6.18
CA ALA A 95 0.87 2.21 6.70
C ALA A 95 1.03 1.18 5.56
N GLY A 96 2.15 0.43 5.60
CA GLY A 96 2.43 -0.67 4.68
C GLY A 96 2.69 -0.32 3.22
N GLY A 97 2.95 0.96 2.89
CA GLY A 97 3.27 1.39 1.52
C GLY A 97 2.04 1.73 0.68
N ARG A 98 0.85 1.85 1.31
CA ARG A 98 -0.42 2.15 0.65
C ARG A 98 -0.43 3.40 -0.23
N GLY A 99 0.41 4.40 0.06
CA GLY A 99 0.49 5.62 -0.76
C GLY A 99 1.25 5.41 -2.06
N VAL A 100 2.34 4.65 -2.00
CA VAL A 100 3.07 4.21 -3.20
C VAL A 100 2.21 3.26 -4.00
N GLU A 101 1.49 2.36 -3.35
CA GLU A 101 0.51 1.49 -3.99
C GLU A 101 -0.60 2.27 -4.70
N ALA A 102 -1.21 3.26 -4.03
CA ALA A 102 -2.23 4.12 -4.64
C ALA A 102 -1.67 4.90 -5.84
N LEU A 103 -0.44 5.41 -5.74
CA LEU A 103 0.24 6.08 -6.85
C LEU A 103 0.48 5.13 -8.04
N MET A 104 0.82 3.87 -7.76
CA MET A 104 1.04 2.85 -8.76
C MET A 104 -0.27 2.36 -9.42
N MET A 105 -1.36 2.30 -8.66
CA MET A 105 -2.70 2.04 -9.21
C MET A 105 -3.17 3.19 -10.07
N LEU A 106 -2.92 4.44 -9.63
CA LEU A 106 -3.18 5.64 -10.44
C LEU A 106 -2.43 5.58 -11.77
N TYR A 107 -1.18 5.13 -11.75
CA TYR A 107 -0.39 4.91 -12.96
C TYR A 107 -0.93 3.80 -13.87
N ALA A 108 -1.31 2.67 -13.28
CA ALA A 108 -1.85 1.54 -14.03
C ALA A 108 -3.16 1.90 -14.74
N GLU A 109 -4.00 2.71 -14.10
CA GLU A 109 -5.31 3.13 -14.62
C GLU A 109 -5.25 4.36 -15.52
N ALA A 110 -4.12 5.07 -15.55
CA ALA A 110 -3.98 6.35 -16.25
C ALA A 110 -4.08 6.25 -17.78
N SER A 111 -4.06 5.07 -18.41
CA SER A 111 -4.17 4.99 -19.87
C SER A 111 -5.59 5.20 -20.42
N THR A 112 -6.60 5.32 -19.55
CA THR A 112 -7.99 5.48 -19.97
C THR A 112 -8.65 6.59 -19.17
N LEU A 113 -9.44 7.44 -19.82
CA LEU A 113 -10.19 8.51 -19.17
C LEU A 113 -11.68 8.35 -19.42
N ASP A 114 -12.09 8.43 -20.67
CA ASP A 114 -13.43 8.21 -21.18
C ASP A 114 -13.30 7.63 -22.59
N PRO A 115 -14.05 6.58 -22.99
CA PRO A 115 -13.87 5.94 -24.29
C PRO A 115 -13.90 6.90 -25.48
N TYR A 116 -14.72 7.96 -25.44
CA TYR A 116 -14.83 8.92 -26.53
C TYR A 116 -13.65 9.90 -26.56
N VAL A 117 -13.19 10.36 -25.40
CA VAL A 117 -11.99 11.20 -25.28
C VAL A 117 -10.75 10.40 -25.67
N ASP A 118 -10.69 9.16 -25.19
CA ASP A 118 -9.65 8.18 -25.43
C ASP A 118 -9.48 7.95 -26.93
N GLN A 119 -10.57 7.62 -27.64
CA GLN A 119 -10.53 7.37 -29.07
C GLN A 119 -10.25 8.66 -29.87
N SER A 120 -10.82 9.80 -29.47
CA SER A 120 -10.55 11.08 -30.15
C SER A 120 -9.09 11.53 -30.02
N LEU A 121 -8.48 11.32 -28.86
CA LEU A 121 -7.09 11.65 -28.63
C LEU A 121 -6.16 10.71 -29.41
N ASP A 122 -6.54 9.44 -29.55
CA ASP A 122 -5.81 8.45 -30.34
C ASP A 122 -5.74 8.88 -31.81
N GLU A 123 -6.88 9.19 -32.43
CA GLU A 123 -6.95 9.69 -33.82
C GLU A 123 -6.20 11.03 -33.97
N TYR A 124 -6.30 11.93 -32.98
CA TYR A 124 -5.56 13.20 -32.99
C TYR A 124 -4.04 13.00 -32.92
N ILE A 125 -3.56 12.00 -32.18
CA ILE A 125 -2.12 11.67 -32.12
C ILE A 125 -1.65 11.14 -33.48
N GLU A 126 -2.41 10.25 -34.09
CA GLU A 126 -2.05 9.61 -35.36
C GLU A 126 -2.10 10.60 -36.53
N ASP A 127 -3.18 11.39 -36.66
CA ASP A 127 -3.38 12.27 -37.81
C ASP A 127 -2.69 13.63 -37.66
N CYS A 128 -2.81 14.26 -36.49
CA CYS A 128 -2.40 15.65 -36.29
C CYS A 128 -0.98 15.77 -35.70
N VAL A 129 -0.71 15.02 -34.63
CA VAL A 129 0.59 15.09 -33.95
C VAL A 129 1.69 14.47 -34.80
N ALA A 130 1.45 13.29 -35.38
CA ALA A 130 2.45 12.65 -36.25
C ALA A 130 2.75 13.52 -37.48
N PHE A 131 1.74 14.18 -38.06
CA PHE A 131 1.92 15.11 -39.18
C PHE A 131 2.81 16.30 -38.83
N GLU A 132 2.54 17.01 -37.72
CA GLU A 132 3.33 18.18 -37.34
C GLU A 132 4.73 17.81 -36.82
N LEU A 133 4.94 16.60 -36.30
CA LEU A 133 6.28 16.08 -35.97
C LEU A 133 7.09 15.73 -37.22
N GLY A 134 6.44 15.26 -38.29
CA GLY A 134 7.09 14.93 -39.56
C GLY A 134 7.39 16.14 -40.44
N ARG A 135 6.80 17.30 -40.15
CA ARG A 135 6.92 18.51 -40.98
C ARG A 135 8.23 19.27 -40.75
N PRO A 136 9.05 19.51 -41.79
CA PRO A 136 10.24 20.34 -41.69
C PRO A 136 9.90 21.77 -41.24
N GLY A 137 10.54 22.25 -40.16
CA GLY A 137 10.33 23.60 -39.63
C GLY A 137 9.16 23.75 -38.64
N SER A 138 8.54 22.65 -38.20
CA SER A 138 7.53 22.67 -37.13
C SER A 138 8.10 23.19 -35.81
N SER A 139 7.26 23.88 -35.03
CA SER A 139 7.60 24.32 -33.67
C SER A 139 7.45 23.22 -32.61
N MET A 140 6.93 22.06 -33.03
CA MET A 140 6.71 20.88 -32.19
C MET A 140 8.01 20.10 -32.02
N ASN A 141 8.42 19.91 -30.77
CA ASN A 141 9.67 19.22 -30.46
C ASN A 141 9.45 18.27 -29.28
N PHE A 142 9.47 16.97 -29.55
CA PHE A 142 9.27 15.95 -28.52
C PHE A 142 10.38 15.96 -27.46
N GLY A 143 11.61 16.33 -27.81
CA GLY A 143 12.71 16.47 -26.85
C GLY A 143 12.40 17.48 -25.74
N LYS A 144 11.67 18.56 -26.07
CA LYS A 144 11.24 19.55 -25.06
C LYS A 144 10.21 18.99 -24.08
N LEU A 145 9.28 18.17 -24.58
CA LEU A 145 8.29 17.46 -23.74
C LEU A 145 8.96 16.35 -22.91
N ARG A 146 9.93 15.64 -23.50
CA ARG A 146 10.70 14.58 -22.85
C ARG A 146 11.50 15.10 -21.66
N ASP A 147 12.19 16.21 -21.86
CA ASP A 147 13.06 16.84 -20.85
C ASP A 147 12.27 17.73 -19.88
N GLY A 148 10.94 17.88 -20.08
CA GLY A 148 10.07 18.66 -19.20
C GLY A 148 10.14 20.18 -19.40
N THR A 149 10.76 20.66 -20.47
CA THR A 149 10.79 22.12 -20.75
C THR A 149 9.49 22.67 -21.36
N GLU A 150 8.53 21.79 -21.68
CA GLU A 150 7.24 22.12 -22.27
C GLU A 150 6.12 21.27 -21.64
N ASP A 151 4.97 21.88 -21.34
CA ASP A 151 3.80 21.19 -20.79
C ASP A 151 3.04 20.41 -21.88
N PHE A 152 2.39 19.31 -21.48
CA PHE A 152 1.62 18.46 -22.38
C PHE A 152 0.54 19.23 -23.15
N ASN A 153 -0.23 20.12 -22.50
CA ASN A 153 -1.26 20.88 -23.20
C ASN A 153 -0.66 21.80 -24.25
N THR A 154 0.46 22.46 -23.93
CA THR A 154 1.14 23.33 -24.89
C THR A 154 1.75 22.54 -26.06
N PHE A 155 2.25 21.34 -25.80
CA PHE A 155 2.75 20.44 -26.83
C PHE A 155 1.64 20.02 -27.80
N PHE A 156 0.53 19.48 -27.29
CA PHE A 156 -0.59 19.05 -28.13
C PHE A 156 -1.29 20.21 -28.85
N ALA A 157 -1.33 21.39 -28.24
CA ALA A 157 -1.88 22.58 -28.87
C ALA A 157 -1.10 23.03 -30.12
N LYS A 158 0.19 22.68 -30.24
CA LYS A 158 0.98 22.98 -31.45
C LYS A 158 0.62 22.11 -32.65
N ALA A 159 -0.03 20.97 -32.43
CA ALA A 159 -0.53 20.11 -33.51
C ALA A 159 -1.84 20.64 -34.13
N GLN A 160 -2.38 21.75 -33.61
CA GLN A 160 -3.55 22.40 -34.20
C GLN A 160 -3.23 22.93 -35.60
N ASN A 161 -3.94 22.41 -36.60
CA ASN A 161 -3.81 22.83 -37.99
C ASN A 161 -5.19 22.85 -38.66
N PRO A 162 -5.62 24.00 -39.24
CA PRO A 162 -6.93 24.11 -39.89
C PRO A 162 -7.01 23.38 -41.24
N ALA A 163 -5.88 22.99 -41.82
CA ALA A 163 -5.81 22.32 -43.12
C ALA A 163 -5.68 20.78 -43.03
N VAL A 164 -5.48 20.24 -41.83
CA VAL A 164 -5.42 18.79 -41.57
C VAL A 164 -6.69 18.38 -40.83
N PHE A 165 -7.24 17.24 -41.22
CA PHE A 165 -8.49 16.71 -40.67
C PHE A 165 -8.22 15.41 -39.93
N THR A 166 -8.99 15.17 -38.89
CA THR A 166 -8.99 13.95 -38.09
C THR A 166 -10.42 13.60 -37.68
N ILE A 167 -10.62 12.40 -37.16
CA ILE A 167 -11.90 11.94 -36.64
C ILE A 167 -11.94 12.18 -35.14
N THR A 168 -12.99 12.85 -34.66
CA THR A 168 -13.25 12.97 -33.22
C THR A 168 -14.58 12.32 -32.86
N TYR A 169 -14.60 11.57 -31.78
CA TYR A 169 -15.80 11.00 -31.18
C TYR A 169 -16.41 11.92 -30.12
N LEU A 170 -16.01 13.20 -30.12
CA LEU A 170 -16.57 14.25 -29.26
C LEU A 170 -17.35 15.23 -30.14
N GLY A 171 -18.61 15.46 -29.82
CA GLY A 171 -19.44 16.49 -30.41
C GLY A 171 -19.08 17.90 -29.94
N PRO A 172 -19.73 18.93 -30.51
CA PRO A 172 -19.58 20.31 -30.07
C PRO A 172 -19.90 20.45 -28.58
N GLY A 173 -18.95 20.94 -27.77
CA GLY A 173 -19.08 21.02 -26.32
C GLY A 173 -18.56 19.81 -25.54
N GLY A 174 -17.91 18.85 -26.20
CA GLY A 174 -17.19 17.74 -25.54
C GLY A 174 -18.05 16.55 -25.13
N SER A 175 -19.29 16.46 -25.62
CA SER A 175 -20.16 15.29 -25.40
C SER A 175 -19.78 14.13 -26.32
N GLY A 176 -19.75 12.89 -25.85
CA GLY A 176 -19.45 11.72 -26.69
C GLY A 176 -20.46 11.51 -27.82
N THR A 177 -19.96 11.16 -29.00
CA THR A 177 -20.72 10.90 -30.23
C THR A 177 -20.32 9.53 -30.80
N VAL A 178 -21.30 8.68 -31.12
CA VAL A 178 -21.07 7.28 -31.55
C VAL A 178 -20.51 7.18 -32.97
N ASN A 179 -20.88 8.11 -33.86
CA ASN A 179 -20.58 7.99 -35.29
C ASN A 179 -19.26 8.64 -35.73
N GLY A 180 -18.59 9.37 -34.83
CA GLY A 180 -17.41 10.18 -35.15
C GLY A 180 -17.73 11.36 -36.08
N ASP A 181 -17.12 12.51 -35.82
CA ASP A 181 -17.18 13.69 -36.68
C ASP A 181 -15.80 13.93 -37.30
N ALA A 182 -15.73 14.08 -38.63
CA ALA A 182 -14.52 14.53 -39.30
C ALA A 182 -14.38 16.04 -39.16
N VAL A 183 -13.35 16.49 -38.44
CA VAL A 183 -13.12 17.91 -38.11
C VAL A 183 -11.66 18.28 -38.33
N SER A 184 -11.36 19.59 -38.37
CA SER A 184 -9.96 20.04 -38.42
C SER A 184 -9.20 19.70 -37.14
N CYS A 185 -7.89 19.52 -37.20
CA CYS A 185 -7.05 19.32 -36.01
C CYS A 185 -7.22 20.44 -34.97
N THR A 186 -7.41 21.69 -35.43
CA THR A 186 -7.73 22.82 -34.54
C THR A 186 -9.03 22.58 -33.76
N GLU A 187 -10.09 22.15 -34.44
CA GLU A 187 -11.38 21.88 -33.80
C GLU A 187 -11.34 20.63 -32.92
N ALA A 188 -10.68 19.56 -33.37
CA ALA A 188 -10.48 18.34 -32.60
C ALA A 188 -9.81 18.63 -31.26
N TRP A 189 -8.72 19.39 -31.25
CA TRP A 189 -8.03 19.76 -30.00
C TRP A 189 -8.91 20.58 -29.07
N ASN A 190 -9.70 21.53 -29.58
CA ASN A 190 -10.61 22.33 -28.76
C ASN A 190 -11.70 21.47 -28.10
N ARG A 191 -12.19 20.44 -28.80
CA ARG A 191 -13.16 19.47 -28.24
C ARG A 191 -12.50 18.54 -27.22
N ILE A 192 -11.30 18.02 -27.50
CA ILE A 192 -10.55 17.14 -26.60
C ILE A 192 -10.14 17.87 -25.31
N SER A 193 -9.47 19.03 -25.45
CA SER A 193 -9.02 19.81 -24.29
C SER A 193 -10.19 20.31 -23.44
N GLY A 194 -11.34 20.62 -24.05
CA GLY A 194 -12.57 20.94 -23.32
C GLY A 194 -13.23 19.75 -22.61
N ALA A 195 -13.06 18.52 -23.11
CA ALA A 195 -13.61 17.31 -22.50
C ALA A 195 -12.78 16.80 -21.31
N ILE A 196 -11.47 17.10 -21.28
CA ILE A 196 -10.58 16.79 -20.16
C ILE A 196 -10.81 17.83 -19.04
N THR A 197 -11.79 17.55 -18.20
CA THR A 197 -12.16 18.40 -17.06
C THR A 197 -11.51 17.91 -15.76
N THR A 198 -11.22 18.85 -14.86
CA THR A 198 -10.70 18.60 -13.49
C THR A 198 -11.72 19.02 -12.43
N GLY A 199 -11.55 18.58 -11.18
CA GLY A 199 -12.47 18.88 -10.08
C GLY A 199 -13.61 17.88 -9.86
N PRO A 200 -14.57 18.20 -8.96
CA PRO A 200 -15.60 17.26 -8.50
C PRO A 200 -16.54 16.77 -9.62
N GLY A 201 -16.74 15.45 -9.73
CA GLY A 201 -17.55 14.78 -10.74
C GLY A 201 -16.86 14.56 -12.09
N SER A 202 -15.64 15.07 -12.27
CA SER A 202 -14.90 15.01 -13.54
C SER A 202 -14.43 13.59 -13.89
N ALA A 203 -14.05 13.38 -15.15
CA ALA A 203 -13.45 12.13 -15.58
C ALA A 203 -12.12 11.86 -14.86
N VAL A 204 -11.32 12.91 -14.61
CA VAL A 204 -10.06 12.83 -13.86
C VAL A 204 -10.31 12.40 -12.40
N GLU A 205 -11.31 12.97 -11.73
CA GLU A 205 -11.64 12.57 -10.36
C GLU A 205 -12.14 11.12 -10.29
N LYS A 206 -12.93 10.66 -11.27
CA LYS A 206 -13.35 9.25 -11.34
C LYS A 206 -12.14 8.31 -11.40
N ARG A 207 -11.05 8.71 -12.05
CA ARG A 207 -9.80 7.92 -12.12
C ARG A 207 -9.06 7.90 -10.80
N ILE A 208 -8.91 9.05 -10.15
CA ILE A 208 -8.36 9.13 -8.80
C ILE A 208 -9.17 8.23 -7.85
N ARG A 209 -10.50 8.25 -7.97
CA ARG A 209 -11.39 7.41 -7.18
C ARG A 209 -11.19 5.91 -7.45
N ASN A 210 -11.09 5.51 -8.72
CA ASN A 210 -10.88 4.11 -9.08
C ASN A 210 -9.51 3.62 -8.57
N ALA A 211 -8.45 4.41 -8.73
CA ALA A 211 -7.13 4.08 -8.19
C ALA A 211 -7.15 3.89 -6.66
N CYS A 212 -7.88 4.75 -5.94
CA CYS A 212 -8.08 4.61 -4.50
C CYS A 212 -8.87 3.34 -4.14
N LEU A 213 -9.91 3.01 -4.90
CA LEU A 213 -10.68 1.78 -4.70
C LEU A 213 -9.81 0.54 -4.95
N SER A 214 -9.01 0.55 -6.01
CA SER A 214 -8.04 -0.50 -6.37
C SER A 214 -6.93 -0.66 -5.33
N ALA A 215 -6.55 0.43 -4.64
CA ALA A 215 -5.64 0.41 -3.49
C ALA A 215 -6.32 0.00 -2.16
N GLY A 216 -7.60 -0.37 -2.18
CA GLY A 216 -8.32 -0.89 -1.02
C GLY A 216 -8.96 0.17 -0.11
N PHE A 217 -9.10 1.41 -0.56
CA PHE A 217 -9.87 2.44 0.15
C PHE A 217 -11.36 2.28 -0.20
N PHE A 218 -12.09 1.54 0.64
CA PHE A 218 -13.51 1.23 0.40
C PHE A 218 -14.43 2.43 0.59
N ALA A 219 -15.51 2.50 -0.21
CA ALA A 219 -16.53 3.55 -0.14
C ALA A 219 -17.59 3.31 0.96
N GLU A 220 -17.71 2.09 1.50
CA GLU A 220 -18.74 1.72 2.49
C GLU A 220 -18.58 2.45 3.84
N SER A 221 -17.40 2.98 4.12
CA SER A 221 -17.04 3.77 5.31
C SER A 221 -17.37 5.27 5.21
N GLY A 222 -17.99 5.72 4.09
CA GLY A 222 -18.29 7.13 3.82
C GLY A 222 -17.14 7.88 3.13
N ASN A 223 -17.36 9.16 2.80
CA ASN A 223 -16.42 10.02 2.05
C ASN A 223 -15.03 10.18 2.70
N LEU A 224 -14.86 9.78 3.97
CA LEU A 224 -13.64 10.00 4.76
C LEU A 224 -12.46 9.12 4.30
N SER A 225 -12.70 7.85 3.97
CA SER A 225 -11.64 6.93 3.50
C SER A 225 -11.08 7.36 2.14
N LEU A 226 -11.96 7.82 1.24
CA LEU A 226 -11.57 8.32 -0.07
C LEU A 226 -10.78 9.63 0.04
N GLN A 227 -11.19 10.53 0.95
CA GLN A 227 -10.43 11.75 1.21
C GLN A 227 -9.06 11.44 1.80
N ALA A 228 -8.94 10.48 2.73
CA ALA A 228 -7.66 10.05 3.24
C ALA A 228 -6.70 9.54 2.14
N CYS A 229 -7.23 8.82 1.14
CA CYS A 229 -6.46 8.41 -0.05
C CYS A 229 -6.03 9.60 -0.91
N LYS A 230 -6.94 10.54 -1.19
CA LYS A 230 -6.62 11.75 -1.95
C LYS A 230 -5.56 12.59 -1.25
N ASP A 231 -5.70 12.83 0.05
CA ASP A 231 -4.73 13.56 0.85
C ASP A 231 -3.36 12.86 0.83
N MET A 232 -3.36 11.54 0.89
CA MET A 232 -2.16 10.73 0.80
C MET A 232 -1.48 10.85 -0.56
N LEU A 233 -2.21 10.76 -1.66
CA LEU A 233 -1.69 10.96 -3.03
C LEU A 233 -1.16 12.37 -3.20
N SER A 234 -1.90 13.39 -2.74
CA SER A 234 -1.47 14.79 -2.77
C SER A 234 -0.18 15.02 -1.98
N ARG A 235 0.00 14.37 -0.83
CA ARG A 235 1.27 14.40 -0.07
C ARG A 235 2.43 13.77 -0.84
N HIS A 236 2.21 12.64 -1.53
CA HIS A 236 3.25 12.00 -2.34
C HIS A 236 3.65 12.86 -3.55
N ILE A 237 2.68 13.49 -4.20
CA ILE A 237 2.93 14.42 -5.33
C ILE A 237 3.63 15.69 -4.83
N ALA A 238 3.24 16.21 -3.67
CA ALA A 238 3.92 17.35 -3.05
C ALA A 238 5.39 17.06 -2.70
N PHE A 239 5.72 15.83 -2.33
CA PHE A 239 7.11 15.40 -2.12
C PHE A 239 7.93 15.40 -3.40
N ILE A 240 7.34 14.91 -4.51
CA ILE A 240 7.96 14.96 -5.83
C ILE A 240 8.24 16.42 -6.25
N LYS A 241 7.38 17.35 -5.82
CA LYS A 241 7.41 18.76 -6.18
C LYS A 241 8.44 19.60 -5.40
N ASP A 242 8.67 19.44 -4.10
CA ASP A 242 9.33 20.49 -3.29
C ASP A 242 8.61 21.86 -3.35
N ALA A 243 8.21 22.39 -2.21
CA ALA A 243 7.56 23.70 -2.12
C ALA A 243 8.51 24.88 -2.42
N SER A 244 9.83 24.65 -2.51
CA SER A 244 10.85 25.70 -2.69
C SER A 244 11.25 25.96 -4.14
N ILE A 245 10.75 25.19 -5.11
CA ILE A 245 11.13 25.30 -6.53
C ILE A 245 9.91 25.80 -7.33
N SER A 246 10.08 26.94 -8.00
CA SER A 246 9.06 27.49 -8.90
C SER A 246 9.16 26.80 -10.26
N TYR A 247 8.26 25.87 -10.50
CA TYR A 247 8.13 25.17 -11.77
C TYR A 247 7.50 26.11 -12.80
N GLY A 248 8.17 26.29 -13.94
CA GLY A 248 7.65 27.07 -15.07
C GLY A 248 6.47 26.36 -15.74
N GLY A 249 5.29 26.38 -15.11
CA GLY A 249 4.08 25.77 -15.64
C GLY A 249 3.12 25.24 -14.56
N GLY A 250 2.44 26.14 -13.86
CA GLY A 250 1.22 25.82 -13.10
C GLY A 250 1.36 25.14 -11.73
N THR A 251 0.24 25.09 -11.01
CA THR A 251 0.09 24.45 -9.70
C THR A 251 -0.02 22.93 -9.88
N TYR A 252 0.97 22.16 -9.44
CA TYR A 252 0.91 20.69 -9.46
C TYR A 252 0.03 20.19 -8.33
N ASP A 253 -1.26 20.03 -8.64
CA ASP A 253 -2.25 19.31 -7.85
C ASP A 253 -2.42 17.88 -8.38
N LEU A 254 -3.02 17.00 -7.58
CA LEU A 254 -3.33 15.61 -7.91
C LEU A 254 -4.03 15.47 -9.28
N ASP A 255 -4.95 16.38 -9.59
CA ASP A 255 -5.66 16.41 -10.87
C ASP A 255 -4.73 16.70 -12.05
N SER A 256 -3.83 17.68 -11.91
CA SER A 256 -2.87 18.04 -12.96
C SER A 256 -1.86 16.92 -13.19
N PHE A 257 -1.40 16.26 -12.12
CA PHE A 257 -0.49 15.11 -12.21
C PHE A 257 -1.17 13.94 -12.92
N THR A 258 -2.41 13.63 -12.55
CA THR A 258 -3.20 12.57 -13.18
C THR A 258 -3.42 12.84 -14.67
N THR A 259 -3.67 14.10 -15.04
CA THR A 259 -3.85 14.51 -16.45
C THR A 259 -2.56 14.36 -17.27
N LYS A 260 -1.41 14.80 -16.75
CA LYS A 260 -0.11 14.62 -17.42
C LYS A 260 0.25 13.14 -17.56
N LEU A 261 -0.10 12.34 -16.56
CA LEU A 261 0.12 10.91 -16.58
C LEU A 261 -0.75 10.22 -17.64
N TYR A 262 -2.00 10.67 -17.82
CA TYR A 262 -2.87 10.21 -18.89
C TYR A 262 -2.27 10.44 -20.28
N PHE A 263 -1.86 11.68 -20.56
CA PHE A 263 -1.20 12.02 -21.82
C PHE A 263 0.08 11.20 -22.06
N THR A 264 0.90 11.04 -21.01
CA THR A 264 2.13 10.23 -21.08
C THR A 264 1.84 8.79 -21.49
N ARG A 265 0.83 8.16 -20.88
CA ARG A 265 0.46 6.77 -21.17
C ARG A 265 -0.09 6.61 -22.59
N ARG A 266 -0.82 7.62 -23.10
CA ARG A 266 -1.32 7.62 -24.48
C ARG A 266 -0.19 7.75 -25.49
N ILE A 267 0.74 8.67 -25.29
CA ILE A 267 1.92 8.80 -26.17
C ILE A 267 2.77 7.51 -26.16
N ASP A 268 2.98 6.88 -24.99
CA ASP A 268 3.74 5.62 -24.88
C ASP A 268 3.09 4.46 -25.66
N TYR A 269 1.76 4.42 -25.74
CA TYR A 269 1.05 3.43 -26.55
C TYR A 269 1.46 3.53 -28.04
N PHE A 270 1.35 4.72 -28.63
CA PHE A 270 1.74 4.96 -30.03
C PHE A 270 3.24 4.83 -30.28
N ALA A 271 4.07 5.16 -29.29
CA ALA A 271 5.52 4.98 -29.37
C ALA A 271 5.94 3.51 -29.50
N ARG A 272 5.17 2.58 -28.93
CA ARG A 272 5.43 1.13 -29.04
C ARG A 272 4.97 0.54 -30.37
N GLU A 273 3.90 1.06 -30.95
CA GLU A 273 3.32 0.55 -32.20
C GLU A 273 4.10 0.97 -33.46
N GLY A 274 5.19 1.74 -33.32
CA GLY A 274 6.11 2.06 -34.40
C GLY A 274 5.66 3.17 -35.33
N GLN A 275 4.46 3.74 -35.13
CA GLN A 275 3.96 4.89 -35.90
C GLN A 275 4.70 6.20 -35.58
N VAL A 276 5.40 6.26 -34.44
CA VAL A 276 6.37 7.31 -34.05
C VAL A 276 7.72 6.68 -33.67
N ALA A 277 8.30 5.96 -34.64
CA ALA A 277 9.47 5.08 -34.52
C ALA A 277 10.74 5.59 -33.77
N PRO A 278 11.04 6.91 -33.63
CA PRO A 278 12.16 7.35 -32.79
C PRO A 278 11.95 7.16 -31.28
N LEU A 279 10.76 6.77 -30.81
CA LEU A 279 10.34 6.94 -29.41
C LEU A 279 10.31 5.67 -28.55
N GLY A 280 10.49 4.48 -29.14
CA GLY A 280 10.17 3.21 -28.49
C GLY A 280 11.36 2.33 -28.11
N ASN A 281 12.08 2.67 -27.03
CA ASN A 281 13.08 1.77 -26.41
C ASN A 281 12.85 1.56 -24.90
N TYR A 282 11.62 1.75 -24.42
CA TYR A 282 11.28 1.51 -23.01
C TYR A 282 10.25 0.40 -22.87
N ASN A 283 10.68 -0.80 -22.47
CA ASN A 283 9.76 -1.84 -22.00
C ASN A 283 9.29 -1.46 -20.59
N MET A 284 8.06 -0.95 -20.45
CA MET A 284 7.53 -0.57 -19.13
C MET A 284 6.75 -1.71 -18.49
N GLY A 285 7.15 -2.06 -17.27
CA GLY A 285 6.60 -3.13 -16.45
C GLY A 285 5.25 -2.80 -15.81
N ILE A 286 4.17 -2.63 -16.59
CA ILE A 286 2.81 -2.57 -16.01
C ILE A 286 2.44 -3.92 -15.37
N GLN A 287 2.96 -5.02 -15.92
CA GLN A 287 2.77 -6.36 -15.35
C GLN A 287 3.42 -6.54 -13.97
N SER A 288 4.41 -5.72 -13.60
CA SER A 288 5.10 -5.85 -12.31
C SER A 288 4.44 -5.09 -11.17
N VAL A 289 3.68 -4.05 -11.49
CA VAL A 289 2.94 -3.24 -10.51
C VAL A 289 2.03 -4.14 -9.68
N SER A 290 1.27 -5.02 -10.35
CA SER A 290 0.28 -5.88 -9.69
C SER A 290 0.93 -6.92 -8.76
N SER A 291 2.06 -7.52 -9.17
CA SER A 291 2.71 -8.57 -8.37
C SER A 291 3.43 -8.03 -7.13
N SER A 292 4.02 -6.82 -7.20
CA SER A 292 4.69 -6.21 -6.06
C SER A 292 3.73 -5.60 -5.04
N VAL A 293 2.60 -5.05 -5.52
CA VAL A 293 1.53 -4.53 -4.65
C VAL A 293 0.94 -5.65 -3.81
N MET A 294 0.62 -6.78 -4.45
CA MET A 294 -0.04 -7.89 -3.76
C MET A 294 0.75 -8.31 -2.52
N LEU A 295 2.09 -8.45 -2.60
CA LEU A 295 2.94 -8.87 -1.47
C LEU A 295 2.77 -8.04 -0.20
N ASN A 296 2.59 -6.73 -0.33
CA ASN A 296 2.50 -5.83 0.83
C ASN A 296 1.10 -5.81 1.45
N GLN A 297 0.06 -6.13 0.68
CA GLN A 297 -1.31 -6.22 1.18
C GLN A 297 -1.50 -7.41 2.13
N TRP A 298 -0.88 -8.56 1.86
CA TRP A 298 -1.13 -9.80 2.63
C TRP A 298 -0.50 -9.80 4.03
N ILE A 299 0.63 -9.10 4.25
CA ILE A 299 1.33 -9.12 5.55
C ILE A 299 0.44 -8.62 6.70
N PRO A 300 -0.24 -7.45 6.60
CA PRO A 300 -1.21 -7.00 7.59
C PRO A 300 -2.36 -7.99 7.83
N TYR A 301 -2.89 -8.62 6.77
CA TYR A 301 -3.97 -9.62 6.90
C TYR A 301 -3.50 -10.85 7.67
N ILE A 302 -2.31 -11.38 7.37
CA ILE A 302 -1.73 -12.53 8.08
C ILE A 302 -1.55 -12.19 9.58
N LYS A 303 -1.02 -11.01 9.89
CA LYS A 303 -0.87 -10.55 11.28
C LYS A 303 -2.22 -10.43 12.00
N ALA A 304 -3.24 -9.89 11.34
CA ALA A 304 -4.58 -9.77 11.92
C ALA A 304 -5.20 -11.15 12.23
N VAL A 305 -5.11 -12.08 11.27
CA VAL A 305 -5.59 -13.46 11.44
C VAL A 305 -4.85 -14.17 12.58
N LEU A 306 -3.53 -14.02 12.68
CA LEU A 306 -2.72 -14.63 13.74
C LEU A 306 -3.03 -14.03 15.11
N THR A 307 -3.20 -12.72 15.19
CA THR A 307 -3.62 -12.05 16.42
C THR A 307 -4.99 -12.55 16.87
N ALA A 308 -5.95 -12.68 15.96
CA ALA A 308 -7.26 -13.25 16.24
C ALA A 308 -7.17 -14.72 16.69
N LEU A 309 -6.30 -15.50 16.07
CA LEU A 309 -6.04 -16.89 16.44
C LEU A 309 -5.46 -17.00 17.86
N VAL A 310 -4.47 -16.17 18.20
CA VAL A 310 -3.90 -16.11 19.56
C VAL A 310 -4.98 -15.75 20.57
N PHE A 311 -5.83 -14.76 20.29
CA PHE A 311 -6.96 -14.41 21.16
C PHE A 311 -7.98 -15.55 21.30
N SER A 312 -8.25 -16.30 20.24
CA SER A 312 -9.19 -17.43 20.27
C SER A 312 -8.67 -18.64 21.05
N ILE A 313 -7.35 -18.92 20.98
CA ILE A 313 -6.72 -20.05 21.67
C ILE A 313 -6.41 -19.72 23.14
N THR A 314 -6.21 -18.44 23.47
CA THR A 314 -5.91 -18.00 24.85
C THR A 314 -6.92 -18.52 25.90
N PRO A 315 -8.25 -18.41 25.73
CA PRO A 315 -9.23 -19.01 26.64
C PRO A 315 -9.04 -20.51 26.88
N LEU A 316 -8.72 -21.27 25.83
CA LEU A 316 -8.49 -22.72 25.91
C LEU A 316 -7.25 -23.02 26.76
N LEU A 317 -6.16 -22.28 26.55
CA LEU A 317 -4.93 -22.42 27.32
C LEU A 317 -5.15 -22.09 28.80
N MET A 318 -6.00 -21.11 29.09
CA MET A 318 -6.27 -20.69 30.46
C MET A 318 -7.04 -21.72 31.30
N ILE A 319 -7.73 -22.68 30.68
CA ILE A 319 -8.33 -23.82 31.40
C ILE A 319 -7.26 -24.65 32.13
N PHE A 320 -6.01 -24.62 31.66
CA PHE A 320 -4.87 -25.29 32.26
C PHE A 320 -4.16 -24.47 33.34
N LEU A 321 -4.57 -23.24 33.64
CA LEU A 321 -4.02 -22.45 34.76
C LEU A 321 -4.17 -23.14 36.13
N PRO A 322 -5.33 -23.70 36.51
CA PRO A 322 -5.49 -24.43 37.78
C PRO A 322 -4.89 -25.84 37.74
N THR A 323 -3.81 -26.06 36.99
CA THR A 323 -3.08 -27.33 36.90
C THR A 323 -1.61 -27.11 37.27
N PRO A 324 -0.82 -28.15 37.60
CA PRO A 324 0.61 -27.99 37.87
C PRO A 324 1.43 -27.50 36.65
N LEU A 325 0.79 -27.29 35.49
CA LEU A 325 1.39 -26.72 34.29
C LEU A 325 1.28 -25.18 34.23
N PHE A 326 0.74 -24.52 35.25
CA PHE A 326 0.43 -23.07 35.24
C PHE A 326 1.59 -22.20 34.75
N GLY A 327 2.83 -22.46 35.18
CA GLY A 327 4.00 -21.67 34.77
C GLY A 327 4.30 -21.79 33.27
N ARG A 328 4.11 -22.99 32.69
CA ARG A 328 4.28 -23.21 31.24
C ARG A 328 3.16 -22.54 30.45
N VAL A 329 1.93 -22.59 30.95
CA VAL A 329 0.76 -21.95 30.33
C VAL A 329 0.94 -20.45 30.30
N ILE A 330 1.35 -19.84 31.42
CA ILE A 330 1.62 -18.39 31.50
C ILE A 330 2.77 -18.01 30.56
N ALA A 331 3.87 -18.77 30.57
CA ALA A 331 5.00 -18.52 29.67
C ALA A 331 4.60 -18.61 28.20
N LEU A 332 3.73 -19.56 27.83
CA LEU A 332 3.25 -19.74 26.46
C LEU A 332 2.30 -18.61 26.02
N ILE A 333 1.35 -18.22 26.88
CA ILE A 333 0.46 -17.08 26.61
C ILE A 333 1.29 -15.80 26.47
N PHE A 334 2.17 -15.52 27.43
CA PHE A 334 3.05 -14.37 27.41
C PHE A 334 3.98 -14.38 26.20
N GLY A 335 4.53 -15.54 25.82
CA GLY A 335 5.40 -15.70 24.66
C GLY A 335 4.72 -15.36 23.33
N PHE A 336 3.48 -15.82 23.11
CA PHE A 336 2.73 -15.46 21.90
C PHE A 336 2.45 -13.96 21.82
N PHE A 337 2.04 -13.34 22.92
CA PHE A 337 1.79 -11.91 22.97
C PHE A 337 3.07 -11.09 22.76
N LEU A 338 4.16 -11.48 23.42
CA LEU A 338 5.47 -10.83 23.26
C LEU A 338 5.98 -10.93 21.82
N TRP A 339 5.79 -12.09 21.18
CA TRP A 339 6.13 -12.29 19.77
C TRP A 339 5.33 -11.38 18.83
N LEU A 340 4.02 -11.25 19.03
CA LEU A 340 3.18 -10.33 18.26
C LEU A 340 3.64 -8.88 18.43
N SER A 341 3.98 -8.46 19.65
CA SER A 341 4.50 -7.11 19.92
C SER A 341 5.84 -6.87 19.25
N PHE A 342 6.80 -7.78 19.36
CA PHE A 342 8.09 -7.63 18.68
C PHE A 342 7.95 -7.61 17.17
N TRP A 343 7.03 -8.40 16.61
CA TRP A 343 6.75 -8.33 15.17
C TRP A 343 6.15 -6.96 14.81
N SER A 344 5.20 -6.45 15.57
CA SER A 344 4.61 -5.12 15.33
C SER A 344 5.66 -4.01 15.32
N VAL A 345 6.54 -4.00 16.32
CA VAL A 345 7.63 -3.01 16.42
C VAL A 345 8.64 -3.17 15.30
N SER A 346 9.04 -4.40 14.98
CA SER A 346 10.00 -4.67 13.89
C SER A 346 9.42 -4.25 12.53
N ASP A 347 8.13 -4.50 12.28
CA ASP A 347 7.43 -4.08 11.06
C ASP A 347 7.38 -2.56 10.94
N ALA A 348 7.13 -1.85 12.04
CA ALA A 348 7.11 -0.38 12.04
C ALA A 348 8.49 0.24 11.78
N VAL A 349 9.57 -0.33 12.33
CA VAL A 349 10.95 0.12 12.06
C VAL A 349 11.32 -0.11 10.59
N VAL A 350 10.98 -1.28 10.04
CA VAL A 350 11.16 -1.57 8.61
C VAL A 350 10.33 -0.61 7.77
N HIS A 351 9.10 -0.31 8.19
CA HIS A 351 8.23 0.64 7.51
C HIS A 351 8.84 2.04 7.43
N ASN A 352 9.35 2.55 8.55
CA ASN A 352 9.97 3.87 8.61
C ASN A 352 11.25 3.96 7.76
N SER A 353 12.14 2.96 7.88
CA SER A 353 13.41 2.90 7.15
C SER A 353 13.26 2.69 5.63
N MET A 354 12.22 1.98 5.20
CA MET A 354 11.90 1.87 3.77
C MET A 354 11.24 3.13 3.23
N GLY A 355 10.50 3.85 4.07
CA GLY A 355 10.00 5.18 3.75
C GLY A 355 11.13 6.13 3.35
N THR A 356 12.23 6.18 4.12
CA THR A 356 13.40 7.02 3.78
C THR A 356 14.13 6.53 2.54
N MET A 357 14.23 5.21 2.33
CA MET A 357 14.79 4.67 1.08
C MET A 357 13.98 5.11 -0.15
N MET A 358 12.65 5.05 -0.07
CA MET A 358 11.75 5.51 -1.13
C MET A 358 11.84 7.03 -1.34
N GLN A 359 12.01 7.81 -0.27
CA GLN A 359 12.27 9.24 -0.36
C GLN A 359 13.54 9.51 -1.17
N ASN A 360 14.66 8.86 -0.85
CA ASN A 360 15.92 9.04 -1.58
C ASN A 360 15.80 8.71 -3.09
N TYR A 361 14.96 7.72 -3.44
CA TYR A 361 14.68 7.41 -4.85
C TYR A 361 13.89 8.53 -5.54
N PHE A 362 12.80 8.98 -4.93
CA PHE A 362 12.03 10.10 -5.45
C PHE A 362 12.79 11.43 -5.37
N GLU A 363 13.81 11.57 -4.52
CA GLU A 363 14.72 12.71 -4.54
C GLU A 363 15.60 12.72 -5.79
N THR A 364 16.06 11.56 -6.26
CA THR A 364 16.79 11.48 -7.54
C THR A 364 15.90 11.91 -8.70
N PHE A 365 14.63 11.53 -8.65
CA PHE A 365 13.61 11.96 -9.58
C PHE A 365 13.38 13.48 -9.52
N ARG A 366 13.16 14.00 -8.31
CA ARG A 366 13.00 15.42 -8.00
C ARG A 366 14.19 16.25 -8.45
N ASN A 367 15.42 15.80 -8.23
CA ASN A 367 16.64 16.52 -8.63
C ASN A 367 16.74 16.70 -10.16
N ARG A 368 16.16 15.78 -10.95
CA ARG A 368 16.07 15.94 -12.41
C ARG A 368 15.05 17.02 -12.80
N ILE A 369 13.94 17.12 -12.08
CA ILE A 369 12.90 18.13 -12.30
C ILE A 369 13.40 19.51 -11.84
N ALA A 370 14.10 19.57 -10.71
CA ALA A 370 14.69 20.77 -10.10
C ALA A 370 15.73 21.49 -11.00
N ALA A 371 16.30 20.81 -12.00
CA ALA A 371 17.25 21.38 -12.94
C ALA A 371 16.64 22.34 -13.99
N GLY A 372 15.34 22.65 -13.88
CA GLY A 372 14.71 23.78 -14.59
C GLY A 372 13.49 23.43 -15.46
N GLY A 373 12.84 22.28 -15.27
CA GLY A 373 11.71 21.82 -16.08
C GLY A 373 10.47 21.43 -15.27
N ASP A 374 9.33 21.31 -15.95
CA ASP A 374 8.14 20.54 -15.60
C ASP A 374 8.47 19.03 -15.48
N ILE A 375 7.55 18.23 -14.95
CA ILE A 375 7.63 16.76 -14.94
C ILE A 375 7.47 16.26 -16.40
N GLY A 376 8.60 16.04 -17.07
CA GLY A 376 8.63 15.59 -18.47
C GLY A 376 8.18 14.14 -18.69
N TYR A 377 7.89 13.81 -19.95
CA TYR A 377 7.42 12.47 -20.36
C TYR A 377 8.33 11.32 -19.90
N GLU A 378 9.65 11.45 -20.04
CA GLU A 378 10.59 10.39 -19.63
C GLU A 378 10.56 10.15 -18.12
N SER A 379 10.35 11.23 -17.36
CA SER A 379 10.27 11.15 -15.91
C SER A 379 9.00 10.40 -15.48
N LEU A 380 7.84 10.73 -16.04
CA LEU A 380 6.59 10.04 -15.72
C LEU A 380 6.64 8.54 -16.06
N LEU A 381 7.23 8.17 -17.19
CA LEU A 381 7.38 6.76 -17.57
C LEU A 381 8.31 5.98 -16.63
N THR A 382 9.43 6.58 -16.21
CA THR A 382 10.46 5.88 -15.44
C THR A 382 10.15 5.79 -13.95
N MET A 383 9.09 6.44 -13.47
CA MET A 383 8.74 6.48 -12.04
C MET A 383 8.28 5.12 -11.49
N THR A 384 7.71 4.24 -12.31
CA THR A 384 7.05 3.00 -11.84
C THR A 384 7.96 1.79 -11.70
N ALA A 385 8.98 1.67 -12.55
CA ALA A 385 9.98 0.60 -12.46
C ALA A 385 10.70 0.58 -11.09
N PRO A 386 11.26 1.70 -10.57
CA PRO A 386 11.87 1.71 -9.24
C PRO A 386 10.81 1.55 -8.15
N ALA A 387 9.62 2.14 -8.29
CA ALA A 387 8.57 2.01 -7.28
C ALA A 387 8.11 0.56 -7.09
N SER A 388 7.91 -0.21 -8.17
CA SER A 388 7.56 -1.64 -8.10
C SER A 388 8.68 -2.50 -7.49
N LYS A 389 9.94 -2.17 -7.75
CA LYS A 389 11.11 -2.84 -7.15
C LYS A 389 11.21 -2.54 -5.66
N THR A 390 11.10 -1.27 -5.26
CA THR A 390 11.12 -0.88 -3.85
C THR A 390 9.96 -1.51 -3.09
N LEU A 391 8.76 -1.59 -3.70
CA LEU A 391 7.61 -2.25 -3.09
C LEU A 391 7.83 -3.77 -2.93
N ALA A 392 8.47 -4.44 -3.89
CA ALA A 392 8.83 -5.86 -3.75
C ALA A 392 9.86 -6.09 -2.62
N VAL A 393 10.91 -5.25 -2.57
CA VAL A 393 11.89 -5.26 -1.47
C VAL A 393 11.20 -5.01 -0.13
N PHE A 394 10.19 -4.14 -0.11
CA PHE A 394 9.45 -3.84 1.10
C PHE A 394 8.74 -5.07 1.67
N GLY A 395 8.04 -5.82 0.81
CA GLY A 395 7.38 -7.06 1.21
C GLY A 395 8.36 -8.07 1.79
N TYR A 396 9.52 -8.22 1.14
CA TYR A 396 10.58 -9.13 1.60
C TYR A 396 11.13 -8.76 2.99
N VAL A 397 11.48 -7.50 3.21
CA VAL A 397 12.07 -7.08 4.49
C VAL A 397 11.04 -7.13 5.63
N ARG A 398 9.77 -6.83 5.35
CA ARG A 398 8.67 -6.99 6.32
C ARG A 398 8.43 -8.45 6.68
N ALA A 399 8.58 -9.38 5.73
CA ALA A 399 8.57 -10.81 6.03
C ALA A 399 9.77 -11.23 6.89
N GLY A 400 10.93 -10.58 6.71
CA GLY A 400 12.09 -10.73 7.58
C GLY A 400 11.89 -10.22 9.02
N ALA A 401 11.03 -9.22 9.22
CA ALA A 401 10.69 -8.74 10.57
C ALA A 401 10.09 -9.86 11.46
N VAL A 402 9.42 -10.85 10.86
CA VAL A 402 8.87 -12.01 11.57
C VAL A 402 9.96 -12.93 12.12
N SER A 403 11.04 -13.13 11.37
CA SER A 403 12.16 -13.94 11.84
C SER A 403 12.91 -13.24 12.96
N LEU A 404 13.08 -11.91 12.88
CA LEU A 404 13.66 -11.11 13.95
C LEU A 404 12.81 -11.18 15.24
N ALA A 405 11.50 -11.00 15.13
CA ALA A 405 10.58 -11.12 16.26
C ALA A 405 10.66 -12.51 16.92
N THR A 406 10.81 -13.55 16.09
CA THR A 406 10.98 -14.92 16.56
C THR A 406 12.27 -15.11 17.35
N VAL A 407 13.39 -14.56 16.88
CA VAL A 407 14.68 -14.61 17.60
C VAL A 407 14.57 -13.91 18.95
N MET A 408 14.00 -12.70 18.97
CA MET A 408 13.86 -11.90 20.18
C MET A 408 12.99 -12.59 21.24
N THR A 409 11.82 -13.12 20.85
CA THR A 409 10.97 -13.90 21.78
C THR A 409 11.66 -15.17 22.25
N SER A 410 12.43 -15.83 21.38
CA SER A 410 13.13 -17.07 21.72
C SER A 410 14.19 -16.87 22.80
N ILE A 411 14.92 -15.75 22.76
CA ILE A 411 15.91 -15.37 23.78
C ILE A 411 15.22 -15.15 25.13
N LEU A 412 14.06 -14.49 25.13
CA LEU A 412 13.39 -14.05 26.36
C LEU A 412 12.52 -15.13 27.02
N VAL A 413 11.82 -15.96 26.25
CA VAL A 413 10.79 -16.87 26.78
C VAL A 413 11.21 -18.34 26.70
N LYS A 414 12.28 -18.68 25.96
CA LYS A 414 12.84 -20.05 25.78
C LYS A 414 11.82 -21.14 25.37
N PHE A 415 10.59 -20.76 25.01
CA PHE A 415 9.47 -21.64 24.68
C PHE A 415 8.94 -21.33 23.28
N GLY A 416 8.62 -22.37 22.50
CA GLY A 416 7.98 -22.23 21.18
C GLY A 416 8.89 -21.81 20.01
N SER A 417 10.20 -21.61 20.25
CA SER A 417 11.18 -21.09 19.29
C SER A 417 11.26 -21.87 17.97
N HIS A 418 11.25 -23.22 18.01
CA HIS A 418 11.35 -24.03 16.80
C HIS A 418 10.10 -23.94 15.91
N THR A 419 8.92 -23.88 16.50
CA THR A 419 7.66 -23.78 15.75
C THR A 419 7.50 -22.39 15.14
N LEU A 420 7.79 -21.35 15.92
CA LEU A 420 7.79 -19.96 15.44
C LEU A 420 8.85 -19.75 14.35
N ALA A 421 10.04 -20.38 14.48
CA ALA A 421 11.10 -20.27 13.47
C ALA A 421 10.72 -20.96 12.15
N ARG A 422 10.04 -22.11 12.20
CA ARG A 422 9.50 -22.77 11.00
C ARG A 422 8.42 -21.92 10.33
N PHE A 423 7.54 -21.31 11.11
CA PHE A 423 6.52 -20.40 10.61
C PHE A 423 7.15 -19.16 9.95
N ALA A 424 8.07 -18.49 10.65
CA ALA A 424 8.79 -17.33 10.12
C ALA A 424 9.55 -17.68 8.83
N GLY A 425 10.27 -18.81 8.82
CA GLY A 425 10.97 -19.29 7.62
C GLY A 425 10.05 -19.61 6.44
N GLY A 426 8.90 -20.24 6.70
CA GLY A 426 7.88 -20.50 5.69
C GLY A 426 7.28 -19.22 5.11
N LEU A 427 6.97 -18.24 5.96
CA LEU A 427 6.45 -16.95 5.53
C LEU A 427 7.48 -16.19 4.69
N THR A 428 8.72 -16.05 5.16
CA THR A 428 9.81 -15.41 4.41
C THR A 428 10.07 -16.11 3.08
N GLY A 429 10.03 -17.46 3.04
CA GLY A 429 10.20 -18.23 1.80
C GLY A 429 9.06 -18.03 0.79
N SER A 430 7.81 -17.96 1.26
CA SER A 430 6.65 -17.68 0.40
C SER A 430 6.69 -16.27 -0.19
N VAL A 431 7.12 -15.27 0.59
CA VAL A 431 7.29 -13.89 0.12
C VAL A 431 8.48 -13.76 -0.81
N ALA A 432 9.58 -14.47 -0.54
CA ALA A 432 10.77 -14.47 -1.39
C ALA A 432 10.51 -15.10 -2.78
N SER A 433 9.79 -16.22 -2.82
CA SER A 433 9.41 -16.86 -4.10
C SER A 433 8.48 -15.98 -4.92
N ALA A 434 7.48 -15.35 -4.29
CA ALA A 434 6.58 -14.44 -4.98
C ALA A 434 7.24 -13.10 -5.37
N GLY A 435 8.23 -12.63 -4.60
CA GLY A 435 9.06 -11.47 -4.96
C GLY A 435 10.01 -11.76 -6.14
N ALA A 436 10.58 -12.95 -6.22
CA ALA A 436 11.40 -13.39 -7.36
C ALA A 436 10.57 -13.55 -8.65
N GLU A 437 9.33 -14.02 -8.54
CA GLU A 437 8.36 -14.07 -9.63
C GLU A 437 8.04 -12.66 -10.18
N ALA A 438 7.81 -11.70 -9.28
CA ALA A 438 7.60 -10.29 -9.63
C ALA A 438 8.82 -9.66 -10.33
N GLY A 439 10.02 -9.98 -9.83
CA GLY A 439 11.29 -9.55 -10.44
C GLY A 439 11.51 -10.10 -11.85
N ARG A 440 11.17 -11.37 -12.11
CA ARG A 440 11.28 -11.96 -13.46
C ARG A 440 10.34 -11.31 -14.48
N LYS A 441 9.19 -10.77 -14.06
CA LYS A 441 8.24 -10.07 -14.95
C LYS A 441 8.62 -8.61 -15.24
N THR A 442 9.73 -8.11 -14.66
CA THR A 442 10.27 -6.75 -14.89
C THR A 442 11.47 -6.68 -15.84
N LEU A 443 12.07 -7.83 -16.18
CA LEU A 443 13.13 -7.98 -17.17
C LEU A 443 12.51 -8.48 -18.47
#